data_AF-F8ESD6-F1
#
_entry.id   AF-F8ESD6-F1
#
_cell.length_a   1.000
_cell.length_b   1.000
_cell.length_c   1.000
_cell.angle_alpha   90.00
_cell.angle_beta   90.00
_cell.angle_gamma   90.00
#
_symmetry.space_group_name_H-M   'P 1'
#
loop_
_entity.id
_entity.type
_entity.pdbx_description
1 polymer ?
#
loop_
_entity_poly.entity_id
_entity_poly.type
_entity_poly.pdbx_seq_one_letter_code
_entity_poly.pdbx_strand_id
1 'polypeptide(L)'
;MSFSDWSQNADSNSNIGGISIAEGCPPGNINNALREMMAEIRSAINNSMDSALASGDMASFRSAIGALSETGGDVEGILRQKGQGVFPYFADTVFSGGRIYLTNSQASDPTSQPGDIWLIYV
;
A
#
# COMPACT_ATOMS: atom_id res chain seq x y z
N MET A 1 -18.06 -0.78 -20.74
CA MET A 1 -16.81 -0.21 -20.19
C MET A 1 -17.02 0.07 -18.72
N SER A 2 -16.24 -0.60 -17.87
CA SER A 2 -16.15 -0.35 -16.43
C SER A 2 -15.15 0.77 -16.15
N PHE A 3 -15.07 1.25 -14.90
CA PHE A 3 -14.15 2.31 -14.52
C PHE A 3 -12.68 1.98 -14.83
N SER A 4 -12.27 0.72 -14.64
CA SER A 4 -10.91 0.26 -14.93
C SER A 4 -10.58 0.22 -16.43
N ASP A 5 -11.59 0.24 -17.30
CA ASP A 5 -11.40 0.23 -18.76
C ASP A 5 -11.27 1.64 -19.34
N TRP A 6 -11.39 2.69 -18.52
CA TRP A 6 -11.28 4.08 -18.97
C TRP A 6 -9.84 4.38 -19.42
N SER A 7 -9.73 5.20 -20.45
CA SER A 7 -8.47 5.68 -21.01
C SER A 7 -8.13 7.06 -20.49
N GLN A 8 -6.83 7.35 -20.37
CA GLN A 8 -6.32 8.71 -20.16
C GLN A 8 -6.45 9.57 -21.43
N ASN A 9 -6.77 8.97 -22.59
CA ASN A 9 -7.15 9.69 -23.79
C ASN A 9 -8.67 9.81 -23.85
N ALA A 10 -9.19 11.05 -23.74
CA ALA A 10 -10.61 11.37 -23.78
C ALA A 10 -11.33 10.80 -25.01
N ASP A 11 -10.71 10.82 -26.19
CA ASP A 11 -11.33 10.32 -27.42
C ASP A 11 -11.61 8.81 -27.40
N SER A 12 -10.88 8.07 -26.56
CA SER A 12 -11.05 6.61 -26.40
C SER A 12 -12.21 6.24 -25.47
N ASN A 13 -12.76 7.20 -24.74
CA ASN A 13 -13.82 7.00 -23.75
C ASN A 13 -15.21 7.17 -24.39
N SER A 14 -15.67 6.16 -25.15
CA SER A 14 -16.90 6.29 -25.97
C SER A 14 -18.20 5.88 -25.26
N ASN A 15 -18.13 5.17 -24.14
CA ASN A 15 -19.30 4.68 -23.39
C ASN A 15 -19.02 4.53 -21.89
N ILE A 16 -20.07 4.56 -21.08
CA ILE A 16 -20.01 4.26 -19.63
C ILE A 16 -21.08 3.21 -19.33
N GLY A 17 -20.69 2.04 -18.82
CA GLY A 17 -21.67 1.00 -18.44
C GLY A 17 -22.58 0.54 -19.59
N GLY A 18 -22.14 0.68 -20.85
CA GLY A 18 -22.95 0.35 -22.04
C GLY A 18 -23.80 1.51 -22.57
N ILE A 19 -23.82 2.66 -21.88
CA ILE A 19 -24.47 3.89 -22.35
C ILE A 19 -23.49 4.66 -23.22
N SER A 20 -23.88 4.93 -24.46
CA SER A 20 -23.07 5.69 -25.40
C SER A 20 -22.96 7.16 -24.96
N ILE A 21 -21.73 7.67 -24.92
CA ILE A 21 -21.48 9.11 -24.71
C ILE A 21 -21.74 9.90 -26.01
N ALA A 22 -22.03 9.23 -27.13
CA ALA A 22 -22.26 9.87 -28.41
C ALA A 22 -23.75 10.24 -28.68
N GLU A 23 -24.68 9.87 -27.81
CA GLU A 23 -26.12 10.04 -28.08
C GLU A 23 -26.67 11.39 -27.60
N GLY A 24 -27.42 12.08 -28.47
CA GLY A 24 -28.50 12.99 -28.06
C GLY A 24 -28.14 14.37 -27.49
N CYS A 25 -26.87 14.78 -27.39
CA CYS A 25 -26.50 16.14 -26.97
C CYS A 25 -25.95 16.99 -28.12
N PRO A 26 -26.25 18.31 -28.17
CA PRO A 26 -25.68 19.21 -29.16
C PRO A 26 -24.15 19.01 -29.28
N PRO A 27 -23.65 18.80 -30.49
CA PRO A 27 -22.32 18.26 -30.73
C PRO A 27 -21.25 19.28 -30.35
N GLY A 28 -20.47 18.99 -29.29
CA GLY A 28 -19.19 19.65 -29.08
C GLY A 28 -18.73 19.78 -27.64
N ASN A 29 -19.62 20.13 -26.69
CA ASN A 29 -19.14 20.60 -25.38
C ASN A 29 -19.35 19.61 -24.23
N ILE A 30 -20.57 19.11 -24.00
CA ILE A 30 -20.85 18.26 -22.82
C ILE A 30 -20.23 16.87 -22.98
N ASN A 31 -20.34 16.26 -24.16
CA ASN A 31 -19.78 14.93 -24.40
C ASN A 31 -18.25 14.94 -24.35
N ASN A 32 -17.63 16.00 -24.88
CA ASN A 32 -16.19 16.17 -24.79
C ASN A 32 -15.75 16.46 -23.35
N ALA A 33 -16.49 17.31 -22.61
CA ALA A 33 -16.22 17.55 -21.20
C ALA A 33 -16.36 16.28 -20.34
N LEU A 34 -17.35 15.42 -20.63
CA LEU A 34 -17.51 14.13 -19.94
C LEU A 34 -16.34 13.19 -20.24
N ARG A 35 -15.93 13.10 -21.51
CA ARG A 35 -14.77 12.30 -21.94
C ARG A 35 -13.47 12.78 -21.33
N GLU A 36 -13.31 14.11 -21.23
CA GLU A 36 -12.17 14.76 -20.58
C GLU A 36 -12.19 14.47 -19.08
N MET A 37 -13.33 14.61 -18.41
CA MET A 37 -13.46 14.28 -16.99
C MET A 37 -13.15 12.81 -16.72
N MET A 38 -13.56 11.88 -17.59
CA MET A 38 -13.15 10.47 -17.47
C MET A 38 -11.64 10.29 -17.60
N ALA A 39 -11.00 10.99 -18.54
CA ALA A 39 -9.57 10.96 -18.74
C ALA A 39 -8.80 11.58 -17.56
N GLU A 40 -9.25 12.71 -17.03
CA GLU A 40 -8.69 13.35 -15.84
C GLU A 40 -8.82 12.45 -14.60
N ILE A 41 -9.99 11.84 -14.38
CA ILE A 41 -10.22 10.91 -13.27
C ILE A 41 -9.31 9.68 -13.43
N ARG A 42 -9.17 9.15 -14.66
CA ARG A 42 -8.25 8.03 -14.95
C ARG A 42 -6.78 8.41 -14.78
N SER A 43 -6.43 9.66 -15.06
CA SER A 43 -5.08 10.18 -14.83
C SER A 43 -4.80 10.33 -13.33
N ALA A 44 -5.79 10.81 -12.56
CA ALA A 44 -5.71 10.94 -11.11
C ALA A 44 -5.63 9.58 -10.40
N ILE A 45 -6.32 8.56 -10.91
CA ILE A 45 -6.29 7.20 -10.39
C ILE A 45 -5.24 6.39 -11.16
N ASN A 46 -4.03 6.31 -10.61
CA ASN A 46 -2.95 5.52 -11.20
C ASN A 46 -3.21 4.00 -11.08
N ASN A 47 -2.42 3.18 -11.80
CA ASN A 47 -2.55 1.72 -11.79
C ASN A 47 -2.45 1.09 -10.37
N SER A 48 -1.72 1.72 -9.44
CA SER A 48 -1.62 1.24 -8.06
C SER A 48 -2.93 1.43 -7.30
N MET A 49 -3.68 2.49 -7.61
CA MET A 49 -5.02 2.71 -7.05
C MET A 49 -6.08 1.80 -7.67
N ASP A 50 -5.92 1.33 -8.91
CA ASP A 50 -6.86 0.38 -9.52
C ASP A 50 -6.98 -0.91 -8.71
N SER A 51 -5.83 -1.47 -8.32
CA SER A 51 -5.80 -2.70 -7.51
C SER A 51 -6.46 -2.48 -6.14
N ALA A 52 -6.35 -1.27 -5.60
CA ALA A 52 -6.99 -0.89 -4.34
C ALA A 52 -8.50 -0.70 -4.50
N LEU A 53 -8.97 -0.04 -5.56
CA LEU A 53 -10.41 0.16 -5.81
C LEU A 53 -11.13 -1.13 -6.20
N ALA A 54 -10.43 -2.07 -6.85
CA ALA A 54 -10.97 -3.37 -7.26
C ALA A 54 -10.95 -4.42 -6.12
N SER A 55 -10.39 -4.10 -4.96
CA SER A 55 -10.29 -5.06 -3.86
C SER A 55 -11.66 -5.49 -3.34
N GLY A 56 -11.93 -6.80 -3.32
CA GLY A 56 -13.15 -7.36 -2.73
C GLY A 56 -13.10 -7.53 -1.22
N ASP A 57 -11.92 -7.39 -0.61
CA ASP A 57 -11.69 -7.52 0.83
C ASP A 57 -10.57 -6.60 1.32
N MET A 58 -10.47 -6.49 2.64
CA MET A 58 -9.51 -5.60 3.29
C MET A 58 -8.06 -6.08 3.13
N ALA A 59 -7.83 -7.39 2.98
CA ALA A 59 -6.49 -7.94 2.79
C ALA A 59 -5.91 -7.52 1.44
N SER A 60 -6.71 -7.61 0.38
CA SER A 60 -6.36 -7.21 -0.98
C SER A 60 -6.18 -5.70 -1.09
N PHE A 61 -7.05 -4.92 -0.45
CA PHE A 61 -6.92 -3.46 -0.37
C PHE A 61 -5.56 -3.06 0.21
N ARG A 62 -5.23 -3.63 1.37
CA ARG A 62 -3.98 -3.36 2.08
C ARG A 62 -2.75 -3.71 1.25
N SER A 63 -2.79 -4.84 0.56
CA SER A 63 -1.70 -5.24 -0.35
C SER A 63 -1.52 -4.23 -1.48
N ALA A 64 -2.61 -3.78 -2.11
CA ALA A 64 -2.56 -2.84 -3.22
C ALA A 64 -1.99 -1.46 -2.85
N ILE A 65 -2.23 -0.99 -1.62
CA ILE A 65 -1.66 0.27 -1.11
C ILE A 65 -0.26 0.10 -0.50
N GLY A 66 0.32 -1.11 -0.53
CA GLY A 66 1.63 -1.41 0.04
C GLY A 66 1.68 -1.35 1.57
N ALA A 67 0.56 -1.62 2.25
CA ALA A 67 0.53 -1.68 3.70
C ALA A 67 1.28 -2.92 4.22
N LEU A 68 1.99 -2.76 5.34
CA LEU A 68 2.64 -3.87 6.05
C LEU A 68 1.62 -4.95 6.43
N SER A 69 1.97 -6.24 6.29
CA SER A 69 1.10 -7.35 6.71
C SER A 69 0.83 -7.31 8.22
N GLU A 70 -0.43 -7.49 8.63
CA GLU A 70 -0.83 -7.59 10.05
C GLU A 70 -0.60 -8.99 10.63
N THR A 71 -0.47 -10.01 9.78
CA THR A 71 -0.32 -11.42 10.18
C THR A 71 1.12 -11.93 10.01
N GLY A 72 2.09 -11.01 9.91
CA GLY A 72 3.48 -11.32 9.56
C GLY A 72 3.68 -11.47 8.04
N GLY A 73 4.94 -11.40 7.61
CA GLY A 73 5.35 -11.44 6.21
C GLY A 73 6.71 -10.74 6.01
N ASP A 74 7.32 -10.98 4.85
CA ASP A 74 8.60 -10.36 4.51
C ASP A 74 8.39 -8.87 4.19
N VAL A 75 9.30 -8.03 4.68
CA VAL A 75 9.35 -6.62 4.33
C VAL A 75 10.66 -6.37 3.61
N GLU A 76 10.57 -5.87 2.38
CA GLU A 76 11.75 -5.44 1.64
C GLU A 76 12.20 -4.06 2.13
N GLY A 77 13.48 -3.95 2.49
CA GLY A 77 14.11 -2.69 2.92
C GLY A 77 14.24 -2.51 4.45
N ILE A 78 14.65 -1.30 4.86
CA ILE A 78 14.92 -1.00 6.28
C ILE A 78 13.61 -0.68 7.00
N LEU A 79 13.30 -1.48 8.02
CA LEU A 79 12.19 -1.21 8.95
C LEU A 79 12.47 0.03 9.81
N ARG A 80 11.57 1.01 9.78
CA ARG A 80 11.58 2.18 10.67
C ARG A 80 10.24 2.28 11.38
N GLN A 81 10.21 2.12 12.71
CA GLN A 81 9.01 2.38 13.51
C GLN A 81 8.98 3.82 13.98
N LYS A 82 7.78 4.43 13.95
CA LYS A 82 7.59 5.79 14.47
C LYS A 82 7.84 5.80 15.99
N GLY A 83 8.88 6.49 16.42
CA GLY A 83 9.21 6.66 17.84
C GLY A 83 10.04 5.54 18.46
N GLN A 84 10.58 4.61 17.67
CA GLN A 84 11.56 3.61 18.10
C GLN A 84 12.78 3.63 17.16
N GLY A 85 13.92 3.14 17.64
CA GLY A 85 15.18 3.10 16.92
C GLY A 85 15.21 2.07 15.77
N VAL A 86 16.39 1.88 15.19
CA VAL A 86 16.64 0.91 14.13
C VAL A 86 16.50 -0.52 14.67
N PHE A 87 15.83 -1.40 13.92
CA PHE A 87 15.75 -2.81 14.25
C PHE A 87 17.12 -3.50 14.07
N PRO A 88 17.49 -4.45 14.95
CA PRO A 88 18.71 -5.21 14.79
C PRO A 88 18.68 -6.02 13.49
N TYR A 89 19.80 -6.01 12.77
CA TYR A 89 20.03 -6.84 11.59
C TYR A 89 20.75 -8.12 11.99
N PHE A 90 20.15 -9.27 11.73
CA PHE A 90 20.78 -10.58 11.92
C PHE A 90 21.33 -11.05 10.57
N ALA A 91 22.65 -11.29 10.50
CA ALA A 91 23.32 -11.71 9.28
C ALA A 91 23.04 -13.17 8.89
N ASP A 92 22.59 -13.99 9.84
CA ASP A 92 22.21 -15.39 9.63
C ASP A 92 20.67 -15.52 9.67
N THR A 93 20.10 -16.05 8.59
CA THR A 93 18.65 -16.26 8.44
C THR A 93 18.12 -17.42 9.28
N VAL A 94 19.02 -18.25 9.84
CA VAL A 94 18.67 -19.34 10.77
C VAL A 94 18.37 -18.81 12.17
N PHE A 95 18.67 -17.55 12.47
CA PHE A 95 18.24 -16.90 13.70
C PHE A 95 16.72 -16.69 13.68
N SER A 96 15.97 -17.73 14.07
CA SER A 96 14.51 -17.77 14.03
C SER A 96 13.84 -17.02 15.18
N GLY A 97 14.61 -16.38 16.07
CA GLY A 97 14.06 -15.59 17.16
C GLY A 97 15.00 -15.35 18.34
N GLY A 98 14.63 -14.33 19.13
CA GLY A 98 15.27 -13.87 20.35
C GLY A 98 14.94 -12.39 20.57
N ARG A 99 14.59 -11.98 21.80
CA ARG A 99 14.39 -10.55 22.13
C ARG A 99 15.76 -9.92 22.39
N ILE A 100 15.95 -8.68 21.93
CA ILE A 100 17.10 -7.87 22.33
C ILE A 100 16.64 -6.83 23.34
N TYR A 101 17.23 -6.87 24.53
CA TYR A 101 17.00 -5.90 25.59
C TYR A 101 18.17 -4.92 25.67
N LEU A 102 17.87 -3.63 25.82
CA LEU A 102 18.85 -2.61 26.17
C LEU A 102 18.37 -1.91 27.45
N THR A 103 19.08 -2.08 28.55
CA THR A 103 18.69 -1.48 29.84
C THR A 103 19.87 -0.80 30.51
N ASN A 104 19.58 0.10 31.46
CA ASN A 104 20.63 0.67 32.31
C ASN A 104 21.22 -0.41 33.24
N SER A 105 22.41 -0.13 33.78
CA SER A 105 23.17 -1.03 34.66
C SER A 105 22.50 -1.41 35.98
N GLN A 106 21.45 -0.71 36.38
CA GLN A 106 20.69 -0.99 37.60
C GLN A 106 19.32 -1.63 37.34
N ALA A 107 18.97 -1.86 36.08
CA ALA A 107 17.70 -2.48 35.73
C ALA A 107 17.70 -3.95 36.12
N SER A 108 16.57 -4.42 36.66
CA SER A 108 16.35 -5.84 36.88
C SER A 108 16.28 -6.59 35.54
N ASP A 109 16.57 -7.90 35.57
CA ASP A 109 16.44 -8.76 34.39
C ASP A 109 15.06 -8.58 33.76
N PRO A 110 14.98 -8.21 32.46
CA PRO A 110 13.74 -7.94 31.77
C PRO A 110 12.97 -9.22 31.39
N THR A 111 13.10 -10.28 32.19
CA THR A 111 12.51 -11.63 31.98
C THR A 111 13.12 -12.37 30.79
N SER A 112 14.45 -12.34 30.68
CA SER A 112 15.21 -13.00 29.62
C SER A 112 14.93 -14.51 29.54
N GLN A 113 14.89 -15.04 28.32
CA GLN A 113 14.74 -16.47 28.00
C GLN A 113 15.99 -16.97 27.27
N PRO A 114 16.28 -18.29 27.25
CA PRO A 114 17.35 -18.85 26.44
C PRO A 114 17.20 -18.43 24.96
N GLY A 115 18.21 -17.75 24.43
CA GLY A 115 18.19 -17.18 23.07
C GLY A 115 17.99 -15.66 23.01
N ASP A 116 17.64 -15.02 24.12
CA ASP A 116 17.58 -13.55 24.22
C ASP A 116 19.00 -12.95 24.35
N ILE A 117 19.18 -11.74 23.83
CA ILE A 117 20.41 -10.95 23.99
C ILE A 117 20.08 -9.77 24.91
N TRP A 118 20.83 -9.61 26.00
CA TRP A 118 20.67 -8.48 26.91
C TRP A 118 21.93 -7.62 26.94
N LEU A 119 21.81 -6.40 26.42
CA LEU A 119 22.84 -5.38 26.43
C LEU A 119 22.56 -4.40 27.58
N ILE A 120 23.61 -4.07 28.32
CA ILE A 120 23.54 -3.17 29.46
C ILE A 120 24.40 -1.94 29.18
N TYR A 121 23.83 -0.75 29.32
CA TYR A 121 24.58 0.50 29.22
C TYR A 121 24.87 1.09 30.60
N VAL A 122 26.06 1.69 30.72
CA VAL A 122 26.54 2.37 31.93
C VAL A 122 26.17 3.85 31.87
#